data_AF-A0A6C1N865-F1
#
_entry.id   AF-A0A6C1N865-F1
#
_cell.length_a   1.000
_cell.length_b   1.000
_cell.length_c   1.000
_cell.angle_alpha   90.00
_cell.angle_beta   90.00
_cell.angle_gamma   90.00
#
_symmetry.space_group_name_H-M   'P 1'
#
loop_
_entity.id
_entity.type
_entity.pdbx_description
1 polymer ?
#
loop_
_entity_poly.entity_id
_entity_poly.type
_entity_poly.pdbx_seq_one_letter_code
_entity_poly.pdbx_strand_id
1 'polypeptide(L)'
;ARAIQFFTPGIPQVYYVGLLAGCNDQELLEATGEARDINRHFYSRQEADEAMGQPVVQRLLALMTFRSNYPAFQGHFELNYSNSSSVAMAWRHGEAYCHLFVDLNFNTARIQYLDQASGEQHSFTC
;
A
#
# COMPACT_ATOMS: atom_id res chain seq x y z
N ALA A 1 -1.55 5.49 3.80
CA ALA A 1 -2.32 4.36 4.39
C ALA A 1 -1.77 2.97 4.00
N ARG A 2 -1.81 2.55 2.72
CA ARG A 2 -1.39 1.20 2.31
C ARG A 2 0.06 0.84 2.64
N ALA A 3 0.99 1.80 2.54
CA ALA A 3 2.38 1.58 2.96
C ALA A 3 2.49 1.17 4.43
N ILE A 4 1.78 1.86 5.34
CA ILE A 4 1.71 1.49 6.76
C ILE A 4 1.17 0.08 6.90
N GLN A 5 0.02 -0.23 6.28
CA GLN A 5 -0.58 -1.56 6.33
C GLN A 5 0.39 -2.67 5.86
N PHE A 6 1.13 -2.44 4.78
CA PHE A 6 2.03 -3.45 4.22
C PHE A 6 3.30 -3.63 5.04
N PHE A 7 3.78 -2.59 5.73
CA PHE A 7 4.91 -2.72 6.63
C PHE A 7 4.51 -3.29 8.00
N THR A 8 3.24 -3.31 8.37
CA THR A 8 2.78 -3.93 9.62
C THR A 8 2.97 -5.46 9.58
N PRO A 9 3.47 -6.10 10.65
CA PRO A 9 3.52 -7.55 10.77
C PRO A 9 2.17 -8.21 10.53
N GLY A 10 2.12 -9.16 9.60
CA GLY A 10 0.91 -9.88 9.23
C GLY A 10 0.79 -10.11 7.72
N ILE A 11 -0.31 -10.76 7.33
CA ILE A 11 -0.66 -10.99 5.93
C ILE A 11 -1.58 -9.85 5.48
N PRO A 12 -1.11 -8.91 4.63
CA PRO A 12 -1.94 -7.81 4.18
C PRO A 12 -3.05 -8.31 3.26
N GLN A 13 -4.28 -7.87 3.53
CA GLN A 13 -5.43 -8.08 2.66
C GLN A 13 -5.85 -6.75 2.03
N VAL A 14 -6.17 -6.78 0.73
CA VAL A 14 -6.65 -5.61 -0.03
C VAL A 14 -8.04 -5.93 -0.57
N TYR A 15 -9.03 -5.14 -0.15
CA TYR A 15 -10.40 -5.25 -0.64
C TYR A 15 -10.51 -4.67 -2.06
N TYR A 16 -11.28 -5.32 -2.94
CA TYR A 16 -11.27 -5.01 -4.38
C TYR A 16 -11.67 -3.58 -4.72
N VAL A 17 -12.66 -2.98 -4.04
CA VAL A 17 -13.00 -1.56 -4.23
C VAL A 17 -11.80 -0.67 -3.89
N GLY A 18 -11.08 -1.00 -2.81
CA GLY A 18 -9.88 -0.28 -2.40
C GLY A 18 -8.64 -0.56 -3.26
N LEU A 19 -8.62 -1.66 -4.03
CA LEU A 19 -7.60 -1.92 -5.05
C LEU A 19 -7.78 -0.99 -6.25
N LEU A 20 -9.03 -0.81 -6.68
CA LEU A 20 -9.42 0.02 -7.83
C LEU A 20 -9.65 1.50 -7.47
N ALA A 21 -9.26 1.92 -6.26
CA ALA A 21 -9.47 3.28 -5.75
C ALA A 21 -10.93 3.77 -5.89
N GLY A 22 -11.89 2.87 -5.70
CA GLY A 22 -13.32 3.17 -5.79
C GLY A 22 -13.80 4.17 -4.74
N CYS A 23 -14.75 5.00 -5.16
CA CYS A 23 -15.49 5.92 -4.30
C CYS A 23 -16.79 5.27 -3.78
N ASN A 24 -17.47 5.96 -2.89
CA ASN A 24 -18.78 5.55 -2.39
C ASN A 24 -19.80 5.46 -3.54
N ASP A 25 -20.51 4.33 -3.63
CA ASP A 25 -21.59 4.10 -4.59
C ASP A 25 -22.95 4.45 -3.97
N GLN A 26 -23.33 5.72 -4.10
CA GLN A 26 -24.62 6.21 -3.56
C GLN A 26 -25.80 5.66 -4.35
N GLU A 27 -25.66 5.48 -5.66
CA GLU A 27 -26.73 4.99 -6.53
C GLU A 27 -27.11 3.55 -6.19
N LEU A 28 -26.12 2.68 -5.97
CA LEU A 28 -26.38 1.30 -5.57
C LEU A 28 -26.99 1.22 -4.16
N LEU A 29 -26.56 2.06 -3.22
CA LEU A 29 -27.17 2.16 -1.91
C LEU A 29 -28.65 2.55 -2.01
N GLU A 30 -28.97 3.58 -2.79
CA GLU A 30 -30.34 4.07 -2.96
C GLU A 30 -31.22 3.04 -3.66
N ALA A 31 -30.70 2.34 -4.66
CA ALA A 31 -31.43 1.32 -5.41
C ALA A 31 -31.72 0.06 -4.59
N THR A 32 -30.81 -0.34 -3.69
CA THR A 32 -30.92 -1.60 -2.92
C THR A 32 -31.51 -1.41 -1.53
N GLY A 33 -31.33 -0.22 -0.93
CA GLY A 33 -31.62 0.05 0.48
C GLY A 33 -30.63 -0.58 1.48
N GLU A 34 -29.58 -1.28 1.03
CA GLU A 34 -28.56 -1.87 1.90
C GLU A 34 -27.37 -0.92 2.06
N ALA A 35 -27.18 -0.38 3.27
CA ALA A 35 -26.15 0.61 3.55
C ALA A 35 -24.72 0.14 3.25
N ARG A 36 -24.45 -1.16 3.28
CA ARG A 36 -23.12 -1.72 2.96
C ARG A 36 -22.80 -1.69 1.47
N ASP A 37 -23.80 -1.52 0.62
CA ASP A 37 -23.60 -1.50 -0.83
C ASP A 37 -22.91 -0.22 -1.31
N ILE A 38 -22.82 0.80 -0.45
CA ILE A 38 -21.95 1.98 -0.64
C ILE A 38 -20.49 1.63 -0.95
N ASN A 39 -20.02 0.44 -0.51
CA ASN A 39 -18.66 -0.04 -0.73
C ASN A 39 -18.66 -1.44 -1.38
N ARG A 40 -19.63 -1.71 -2.27
CA ARG A 40 -19.76 -2.97 -3.02
C ARG A 40 -20.08 -2.78 -4.51
N HIS A 41 -19.57 -1.69 -5.10
CA HIS A 41 -19.79 -1.37 -6.51
C HIS A 41 -19.47 -2.56 -7.43
N PHE A 42 -20.37 -2.83 -8.37
CA PHE A 42 -20.22 -3.89 -9.36
C PHE A 42 -19.42 -3.39 -10.57
N TYR A 43 -18.11 -3.62 -10.54
CA TYR A 43 -17.24 -3.25 -11.66
C TYR A 43 -17.48 -4.14 -12.89
N SER A 44 -17.77 -3.50 -14.02
CA SER A 44 -17.58 -4.13 -15.32
C SER A 44 -16.09 -4.33 -15.62
N ARG A 45 -15.77 -5.18 -16.61
CA ARG A 45 -14.37 -5.35 -17.06
C ARG A 45 -13.76 -4.05 -17.55
N GLN A 46 -14.53 -3.26 -18.30
CA GLN A 46 -14.07 -1.99 -18.85
C GLN A 46 -13.74 -1.00 -17.73
N GLU A 47 -14.63 -0.82 -16.75
CA GLU A 47 -14.36 0.07 -15.61
C GLU A 47 -13.17 -0.39 -14.78
N ALA A 48 -12.99 -1.70 -14.60
CA ALA A 48 -11.82 -2.24 -13.93
C ALA A 48 -10.53 -1.92 -14.70
N ASP A 49 -10.51 -2.10 -16.03
CA ASP A 49 -9.35 -1.78 -16.87
C ASP A 49 -9.01 -0.27 -16.82
N GLU A 50 -10.03 0.60 -16.86
CA GLU A 50 -9.87 2.04 -16.73
C GLU A 50 -9.34 2.43 -15.33
N ALA A 51 -9.90 1.85 -14.26
CA ALA A 51 -9.44 2.08 -12.89
C ALA A 51 -8.00 1.61 -12.68
N MET A 52 -7.62 0.48 -13.27
CA MET A 52 -6.25 -0.03 -13.24
C MET A 52 -5.26 0.94 -13.86
N GLY A 53 -5.66 1.74 -14.85
CA GLY A 53 -4.83 2.78 -15.46
C GLY A 53 -4.56 4.00 -14.57
N GLN A 54 -5.30 4.18 -13.47
CA GLN A 54 -5.17 5.37 -12.63
C GLN A 54 -3.78 5.44 -11.95
N PRO A 55 -3.14 6.62 -11.88
CA PRO A 55 -1.82 6.77 -11.26
C PRO A 55 -1.74 6.26 -9.82
N VAL A 56 -2.82 6.43 -9.04
CA VAL A 56 -2.89 5.94 -7.65
C VAL A 56 -2.93 4.41 -7.57
N VAL A 57 -3.64 3.76 -8.50
CA VAL A 57 -3.70 2.29 -8.58
C VAL A 57 -2.37 1.72 -9.04
N GLN A 58 -1.73 2.34 -10.04
CA GLN A 58 -0.38 1.96 -10.48
C GLN A 58 0.65 2.05 -9.34
N ARG A 59 0.62 3.13 -8.54
CA ARG A 59 1.45 3.25 -7.34
C ARG A 59 1.16 2.16 -6.30
N LEU A 60 -0.12 1.82 -6.09
CA LEU A 60 -0.51 0.72 -5.20
C LEU A 60 0.02 -0.64 -5.70
N LEU A 61 -0.09 -0.93 -6.99
CA LEU A 61 0.42 -2.17 -7.59
C LEU A 61 1.95 -2.29 -7.46
N ALA A 62 2.69 -1.20 -7.67
CA ALA A 62 4.13 -1.16 -7.45
C ALA A 62 4.48 -1.47 -5.99
N LEU A 63 3.75 -0.86 -5.05
CA LEU A 63 3.91 -1.11 -3.62
C LEU A 63 3.54 -2.56 -3.22
N MET A 64 2.48 -3.13 -3.79
CA MET A 64 2.12 -4.54 -3.60
C MET A 64 3.21 -5.46 -4.12
N THR A 65 3.73 -5.19 -5.32
CA THR A 65 4.83 -5.95 -5.93
C THR A 65 6.07 -5.91 -5.04
N PHE A 66 6.43 -4.74 -4.51
CA PHE A 66 7.52 -4.61 -3.55
C PHE A 66 7.28 -5.44 -2.29
N ARG A 67 6.11 -5.32 -1.66
CA ARG A 67 5.75 -6.05 -0.43
C ARG A 67 5.75 -7.57 -0.62
N SER A 68 5.37 -8.06 -1.79
CA SER A 68 5.28 -9.49 -2.09
C SER A 68 6.64 -10.12 -2.38
N ASN A 69 7.58 -9.37 -2.96
CA ASN A 69 8.81 -9.94 -3.50
C ASN A 69 10.07 -9.56 -2.72
N TYR A 70 10.06 -8.46 -1.96
CA TYR A 70 11.26 -8.00 -1.27
C TYR A 70 11.56 -8.87 -0.02
N PRO A 71 12.75 -9.49 0.09
CA PRO A 71 13.05 -10.55 1.06
C PRO A 71 13.12 -10.08 2.50
N ALA A 72 13.30 -8.78 2.75
CA ALA A 72 13.31 -8.23 4.11
C ALA A 72 12.01 -8.57 4.88
N PHE A 73 10.86 -8.62 4.18
CA PHE A 73 9.57 -8.97 4.78
C PHE A 73 9.45 -10.42 5.28
N GLN A 74 10.45 -11.27 5.02
CA GLN A 74 10.54 -12.63 5.57
C GLN A 74 11.39 -12.70 6.85
N GLY A 75 11.96 -11.58 7.30
CA GLY A 75 12.81 -11.52 8.48
C GLY A 75 12.09 -10.94 9.68
N HIS A 76 12.72 -9.99 10.37
CA HIS A 76 12.17 -9.35 11.55
C HIS A 76 11.75 -7.91 11.26
N PHE A 77 10.70 -7.50 11.96
CA PHE A 77 10.17 -6.15 11.94
C PHE A 77 10.90 -5.25 12.93
N GLU A 78 11.14 -4.00 12.53
CA GLU A 78 11.74 -2.96 13.35
C GLU A 78 10.79 -1.75 13.38
N LEU A 79 10.41 -1.29 14.57
CA LEU A 79 9.70 -0.02 14.76
C LEU A 79 10.71 1.03 15.19
N ASN A 80 11.05 1.94 14.28
CA ASN A 80 12.06 2.96 14.51
C ASN A 80 11.47 4.18 15.21
N TYR A 81 12.32 4.96 15.88
CA TYR A 81 11.90 6.21 16.49
C TYR A 81 11.36 7.19 15.43
N SER A 82 10.19 7.78 15.71
CA SER A 82 9.57 8.85 14.93
C SER A 82 8.85 9.82 15.88
N ASN A 83 8.57 11.03 15.41
CA ASN A 83 7.86 12.04 16.21
C ASN A 83 6.33 11.87 16.09
N SER A 84 5.55 12.71 16.78
CA SER A 84 4.08 12.65 16.76
C SER A 84 3.43 12.87 15.39
N SER A 85 4.19 13.35 14.40
CA SER A 85 3.72 13.61 13.03
C SER A 85 4.40 12.71 12.00
N SER A 86 5.03 11.60 12.43
CA SER A 86 5.68 10.66 11.52
C SER A 86 5.61 9.23 12.01
N VAL A 87 5.74 8.28 11.07
CA VAL A 87 5.84 6.84 11.35
C VAL A 87 7.07 6.30 10.63
N ALA A 88 7.95 5.62 11.36
CA ALA A 88 9.15 4.99 10.82
C ALA A 88 9.14 3.48 11.11
N MET A 89 9.13 2.67 10.06
CA MET A 89 9.01 1.21 10.14
C MET A 89 10.07 0.57 9.25
N ALA A 90 10.61 -0.57 9.65
CA ALA A 90 11.59 -1.30 8.86
C ALA A 90 11.39 -2.81 8.94
N TRP A 91 12.01 -3.48 7.97
CA TRP A 91 12.16 -4.93 7.94
C TRP A 91 13.58 -5.28 7.58
N ARG A 92 14.09 -6.37 8.16
CA ARG A 92 15.43 -6.89 7.90
C ARG A 92 15.45 -8.41 7.82
N HIS A 93 16.10 -8.94 6.80
CA HIS A 93 16.37 -10.36 6.62
C HIS A 93 17.78 -10.56 6.05
N GLY A 94 18.74 -10.93 6.89
CA GLY A 94 20.16 -10.93 6.51
C GLY A 94 20.60 -9.52 6.08
N GLU A 95 21.20 -9.42 4.89
CA GLU A 95 21.61 -8.15 4.28
C GLU A 95 20.43 -7.35 3.68
N ALA A 96 19.29 -7.99 3.43
CA ALA A 96 18.13 -7.29 2.90
C ALA A 96 17.50 -6.40 3.97
N TYR A 97 17.38 -5.11 3.67
CA TYR A 97 16.79 -4.12 4.54
C TYR A 97 15.86 -3.20 3.74
N CYS A 98 14.71 -2.84 4.31
CA CYS A 98 13.89 -1.76 3.81
C CYS A 98 13.28 -0.94 4.94
N HIS A 99 13.17 0.36 4.72
CA HIS A 99 12.69 1.35 5.66
C HIS A 99 11.58 2.17 5.03
N LEU A 100 10.44 2.25 5.70
CA LEU A 100 9.34 3.15 5.40
C LEU A 100 9.39 4.34 6.34
N PHE A 101 9.38 5.55 5.77
CA PHE A 101 9.12 6.79 6.49
C PHE A 101 7.82 7.41 5.98
N VAL A 102 6.91 7.74 6.90
CA VAL A 102 5.66 8.44 6.60
C VAL A 102 5.64 9.78 7.31
N ASP A 103 5.39 10.84 6.56
CA ASP A 103 5.07 12.16 7.09
C ASP A 103 3.55 12.34 7.14
N LEU A 104 2.99 12.53 8.33
CA LEU A 104 1.54 12.65 8.54
C LEU A 104 1.03 14.07 8.27
N ASN A 105 1.89 15.08 8.23
CA ASN A 105 1.49 16.44 7.88
C ASN A 105 1.26 16.55 6.36
N PHE A 106 2.12 15.90 5.57
CA PHE A 106 2.07 15.94 4.11
C PHE A 106 1.46 14.68 3.47
N ASN A 107 1.12 13.67 4.26
CA ASN A 107 0.64 12.36 3.80
C ASN A 107 1.58 11.70 2.79
N THR A 108 2.90 11.93 2.91
CA THR A 108 3.91 11.34 2.03
C THR A 108 4.49 10.08 2.66
N ALA A 109 4.75 9.07 1.85
CA ALA A 109 5.35 7.81 2.28
C ALA A 109 6.53 7.48 1.37
N ARG A 110 7.73 7.40 1.93
CA ARG A 110 8.95 7.07 1.20
C ARG A 110 9.50 5.75 1.70
N ILE A 111 9.78 4.86 0.76
CA ILE A 111 10.47 3.60 1.03
C ILE A 111 11.92 3.73 0.56
N GLN A 112 12.86 3.33 1.41
CA GLN A 112 14.26 3.13 1.09
C GLN A 112 14.58 1.65 1.24
N TYR A 113 15.37 1.08 0.34
CA TYR A 113 15.74 -0.33 0.37
C TYR A 113 17.09 -0.56 -0.29
N LEU A 114 17.71 -1.69 0.00
CA LEU A 114 18.97 -2.11 -0.61
C LEU A 114 18.67 -3.00 -1.83
N ASP A 115 19.23 -2.67 -2.99
CA ASP A 115 19.17 -3.58 -4.14
C ASP A 115 19.96 -4.86 -3.83
N GLN A 116 19.39 -6.01 -4.17
CA GLN A 116 19.99 -7.31 -3.81
C GLN A 116 21.18 -7.67 -4.68
N ALA A 117 21.28 -7.12 -5.89
CA ALA A 117 22.35 -7.42 -6.82
C ALA A 117 23.53 -6.46 -6.64
N SER A 118 23.26 -5.16 -6.50
CA SER A 118 24.30 -4.13 -6.38
C SER A 118 24.65 -3.75 -4.94
N GLY A 119 23.75 -3.99 -3.99
CA GLY A 119 23.86 -3.47 -2.62
C GLY A 119 23.62 -1.97 -2.50
N GLU A 120 23.28 -1.29 -3.60
CA GLU A 120 23.02 0.15 -3.60
C GLU A 120 21.69 0.48 -2.93
N GLN A 121 21.61 1.66 -2.34
CA GLN A 121 20.37 2.13 -1.73
C GLN A 121 19.46 2.78 -2.77
N HIS A 122 18.28 2.19 -2.97
CA HIS A 122 17.22 2.73 -3.79
C HIS A 122 16.11 3.34 -2.94
N SER A 123 15.27 4.17 -3.56
CA SER A 123 14.09 4.71 -2.90
C SER A 123 12.99 5.09 -3.88
N PHE A 124 11.74 5.00 -3.43
CA PHE A 124 10.59 5.49 -4.17
C PHE A 124 9.52 6.03 -3.21
N THR A 125 8.67 6.91 -3.73
CA THR A 125 7.52 7.44 -3.01
C THR A 125 6.30 6.59 -3.36
N CYS A 126 5.62 6.10 -2.34
CA CYS A 126 4.37 5.35 -2.50
C CYS A 126 3.25 6.26 -2.92
#